data_AF-X1NF77-F1
#
_entry.id   AF-X1NF77-F1
#
_cell.length_a   1.000
_cell.length_b   1.000
_cell.length_c   1.000
_cell.angle_alpha   90.00
_cell.angle_beta   90.00
_cell.angle_gamma   90.00
#
_symmetry.space_group_name_H-M   'P 1'
#
loop_
_entity.id
_entity.type
_entity.pdbx_description
1 polymer ?
#
loop_
_entity_poly.entity_id
_entity_poly.type
_entity_poly.pdbx_seq_one_letter_code
_entity_poly.pdbx_strand_id
1 'polypeptide(L)'
;MSKRISLWKLIILIFLVLLLFNGCTKKPYEIPIDEVGKQVSNEIVEPSYQEITIVEDEDIVSFLLENALELIERSTDEWDKPKELSKIASSYAEVGQYEKAFEILSHATEEAKKIHVIDIRSDALKEIVITYIKIGRYKEALDIIKNKEMCNDLIITEGAIALAEAGKIKRSQELIEKILNIFLKAEALSKLAISYTQAGQKEKALEILSKTIILIEKMNVEIDKAEELYSQNPSNYKYSPASPIKSAK
;
A
#
# COMPACT_ATOMS: atom_id res chain seq x y z
N MET A 1 -7.18 28.58 21.61
CA MET A 1 -6.15 28.14 20.64
C MET A 1 -6.06 26.62 20.67
N SER A 2 -6.82 25.94 19.80
CA SER A 2 -6.76 24.48 19.68
C SER A 2 -5.54 24.10 18.84
N LYS A 3 -4.55 23.44 19.46
CA LYS A 3 -3.40 22.89 18.73
C LYS A 3 -3.90 21.66 17.95
N ARG A 4 -4.39 21.88 16.73
CA ARG A 4 -4.59 20.81 15.75
C ARG A 4 -3.23 20.16 15.52
N ILE A 5 -3.05 18.95 16.06
CA ILE A 5 -1.92 18.10 15.69
C ILE A 5 -2.12 17.78 14.21
N SER A 6 -1.20 18.25 13.36
CA SER A 6 -1.28 18.02 11.92
C SER A 6 -1.28 16.52 11.65
N LEU A 7 -2.18 16.05 10.80
CA LEU A 7 -2.41 14.62 10.50
C LEU A 7 -1.11 13.83 10.21
N TRP A 8 -0.13 14.48 9.58
CA TRP A 8 1.22 13.93 9.36
C TRP A 8 2.00 13.60 10.63
N LYS A 9 1.81 14.34 11.74
CA LYS A 9 2.45 14.03 13.03
C LYS A 9 1.85 12.77 13.67
N LEU A 10 0.57 12.50 13.45
CA LEU A 10 -0.07 11.27 13.90
C LEU A 10 0.41 10.07 13.08
N ILE A 11 0.51 10.25 11.76
CA ILE A 11 1.08 9.24 10.85
C ILE A 11 2.54 8.94 11.21
N ILE A 12 3.35 9.97 11.50
CA ILE A 12 4.74 9.81 11.96
C ILE A 12 4.80 9.05 13.30
N LEU A 13 3.87 9.30 14.22
CA LEU A 13 3.83 8.62 15.51
C LEU A 13 3.47 7.13 15.34
N ILE A 14 2.48 6.82 14.51
CA ILE A 14 2.11 5.43 14.16
C ILE A 14 3.29 4.72 13.49
N PHE A 15 3.98 5.38 12.56
CA PHE A 15 5.15 4.83 11.88
C PHE A 15 6.35 4.61 12.83
N LEU A 16 6.58 5.54 13.76
CA LEU A 16 7.63 5.42 14.79
C LEU A 16 7.35 4.25 15.73
N VAL A 17 6.10 4.04 16.12
CA VAL A 17 5.69 2.92 16.96
C VAL A 17 5.89 1.60 16.22
N LEU A 18 5.45 1.49 14.95
CA LEU A 18 5.68 0.29 14.13
C LEU A 18 7.18 -0.01 13.88
N LEU A 19 8.02 1.01 13.76
CA LEU A 19 9.48 0.86 13.63
C LEU A 19 10.14 0.34 14.93
N LEU A 20 9.62 0.73 16.09
CA LEU A 20 10.11 0.22 17.38
C LEU A 20 9.75 -1.27 17.57
N PHE A 21 8.59 -1.71 17.07
CA PHE A 21 8.18 -3.11 17.14
C PHE A 21 8.88 -4.03 16.13
N ASN A 22 9.29 -3.55 14.94
CA ASN A 22 10.07 -4.35 13.98
C ASN A 22 11.57 -4.48 14.32
N GLY A 23 12.08 -3.76 15.33
CA GLY A 23 13.50 -3.72 15.71
C GLY A 23 13.97 -4.71 16.78
N CYS A 24 13.07 -5.37 17.51
CA CYS A 24 13.44 -6.17 18.69
C CYS A 24 13.41 -7.68 18.45
N THR A 25 14.35 -8.18 17.66
CA THR A 25 14.77 -9.61 17.73
C THR A 25 16.29 -9.74 17.80
N LYS A 26 16.91 -9.21 18.85
CA LYS A 26 18.24 -9.67 19.28
C LYS A 26 18.29 -9.87 20.80
N LYS A 27 18.74 -11.08 21.14
CA LYS A 27 18.88 -11.82 22.42
C LYS A 27 19.10 -10.97 23.70
N PRO A 28 18.67 -11.49 24.86
CA PRO A 28 18.86 -10.80 26.14
C PRO A 28 20.36 -10.67 26.46
N TYR A 29 20.75 -9.47 26.85
CA TYR A 29 22.10 -9.16 27.32
C TYR A 29 22.16 -9.48 28.81
N GLU A 30 22.96 -10.47 29.21
CA GLU A 30 23.27 -10.74 30.62
C GLU A 30 24.31 -9.71 31.10
N ILE A 31 24.04 -9.04 32.22
CA ILE A 31 25.00 -8.13 32.88
C ILE A 31 25.58 -8.87 34.09
N PRO A 32 26.92 -8.98 34.24
CA PRO A 32 27.56 -9.48 35.45
C PRO A 32 27.46 -8.46 36.59
N ILE A 33 27.27 -8.97 37.82
CA ILE A 33 27.16 -8.17 39.04
C ILE A 33 28.55 -8.06 39.68
N ASP A 34 29.16 -6.87 39.65
CA ASP A 34 30.40 -6.57 40.36
C ASP A 34 30.34 -5.15 40.96
N GLU A 35 30.75 -5.06 42.22
CA GLU A 35 30.62 -3.94 43.17
C GLU A 35 31.36 -2.63 42.79
N VAL A 36 30.85 -1.49 43.26
CA VAL A 36 31.43 -0.64 44.35
C VAL A 36 30.76 0.75 44.32
N GLY A 37 30.34 1.22 45.49
CA GLY A 37 29.40 2.33 45.67
C GLY A 37 29.99 3.72 45.80
N LYS A 38 29.09 4.70 46.00
CA LYS A 38 29.16 5.70 47.06
C LYS A 38 27.87 6.51 47.14
N GLN A 39 27.53 6.81 48.38
CA GLN A 39 26.38 7.56 48.89
C GLN A 39 26.15 8.89 48.17
N VAL A 40 24.89 9.21 47.91
CA VAL A 40 24.30 10.51 48.30
C VAL A 40 22.87 10.24 48.77
N SER A 41 22.68 10.33 50.08
CA SER A 41 21.40 10.54 50.72
C SER A 41 20.83 11.87 50.26
N ASN A 42 19.67 11.87 49.63
CA ASN A 42 18.73 12.97 49.73
C ASN A 42 17.32 12.39 49.68
N GLU A 43 16.60 12.70 50.74
CA GLU A 43 15.19 12.49 50.98
C GLU A 43 14.39 13.04 49.79
N ILE A 44 13.89 12.13 48.95
CA ILE A 44 12.85 12.43 47.99
C ILE A 44 11.60 11.76 48.56
N VAL A 45 10.68 12.60 49.02
CA VAL A 45 9.29 12.22 49.31
C VAL A 45 8.79 11.41 48.12
N GLU A 46 8.55 10.11 48.29
CA GLU A 46 7.91 9.28 47.27
C GLU A 46 6.53 9.89 46.97
N PRO A 47 6.26 10.42 45.76
CA PRO A 47 4.88 10.59 45.36
C PRO A 47 4.34 9.17 45.21
N SER A 48 3.18 8.88 45.79
CA SER A 48 2.50 7.59 45.63
C SER A 48 2.24 7.38 44.14
N TYR A 49 3.14 6.65 43.48
CA TYR A 49 2.88 6.16 42.16
C TYR A 49 1.79 5.12 42.34
N GLN A 50 0.56 5.45 41.93
CA GLN A 50 -0.35 4.40 41.52
C GLN A 50 0.44 3.60 40.50
N GLU A 51 0.70 2.34 40.86
CA GLU A 51 1.24 1.33 40.00
C GLU A 51 0.41 1.37 38.73
N ILE A 52 0.94 2.01 37.69
CA ILE A 52 0.39 1.87 36.35
C ILE A 52 0.78 0.46 36.00
N THR A 53 -0.09 -0.49 36.37
CA THR A 53 -0.10 -1.83 35.80
C THR A 53 0.01 -1.60 34.30
N ILE A 54 1.15 -1.99 33.74
CA ILE A 54 1.38 -1.93 32.31
C ILE A 54 0.42 -2.97 31.73
N VAL A 55 -0.79 -2.51 31.46
CA VAL A 55 -1.80 -3.25 30.74
C VAL A 55 -1.19 -3.57 29.38
N GLU A 56 -1.26 -4.83 29.00
CA GLU A 56 -0.53 -5.47 27.91
C GLU A 56 -0.52 -4.59 26.64
N ASP A 57 0.62 -4.50 25.93
CA ASP A 57 0.88 -3.61 24.78
C ASP A 57 -0.25 -3.59 23.70
N GLU A 58 -1.05 -4.66 23.63
CA GLU A 58 -2.21 -4.82 22.76
C GLU A 58 -3.37 -3.84 23.06
N ASP A 59 -3.58 -3.49 24.34
CA ASP A 59 -4.66 -2.58 24.76
C ASP A 59 -4.36 -1.13 24.38
N ILE A 60 -3.08 -0.71 24.44
CA ILE A 60 -2.66 0.63 24.00
C ILE A 60 -2.81 0.76 22.48
N VAL A 61 -2.41 -0.26 21.72
CA VAL A 61 -2.54 -0.21 20.25
C VAL A 61 -4.01 -0.20 19.84
N SER A 62 -4.85 -1.01 20.47
CA SER A 62 -6.30 -1.01 20.23
C SER A 62 -6.91 0.36 20.52
N PHE A 63 -6.57 0.97 21.67
CA PHE A 63 -7.03 2.32 22.02
C PHE A 63 -6.60 3.38 20.99
N LEU A 64 -5.35 3.32 20.51
CA LEU A 64 -4.86 4.27 19.50
C LEU A 64 -5.59 4.10 18.15
N LEU A 65 -5.84 2.87 17.73
CA LEU A 65 -6.56 2.58 16.48
C LEU A 65 -8.04 2.98 16.56
N GLU A 66 -8.68 2.81 17.71
CA GLU A 66 -10.05 3.29 17.95
C GLU A 66 -10.13 4.81 17.88
N ASN A 67 -9.22 5.53 18.55
CA ASN A 67 -9.17 6.99 18.49
C ASN A 67 -8.87 7.51 17.08
N ALA A 68 -7.96 6.85 16.35
CA ALA A 68 -7.67 7.19 14.96
C ALA A 68 -8.93 7.03 14.09
N LEU A 69 -9.65 5.92 14.26
CA LEU A 69 -10.91 5.68 13.56
C LEU A 69 -11.95 6.75 13.88
N GLU A 70 -12.17 7.09 15.16
CA GLU A 70 -13.11 8.15 15.54
C GLU A 70 -12.76 9.50 14.90
N LEU A 71 -11.47 9.84 14.87
CA LEU A 71 -11.00 11.08 14.24
C LEU A 71 -11.31 11.13 12.75
N ILE A 72 -11.07 10.04 12.02
CA ILE A 72 -11.37 9.93 10.59
C ILE A 72 -12.88 9.94 10.35
N GLU A 73 -13.66 9.27 11.20
CA GLU A 73 -15.11 9.27 11.08
C GLU A 73 -15.73 10.66 11.22
N ARG A 74 -15.15 11.49 12.09
CA ARG A 74 -15.56 12.88 12.31
C ARG A 74 -14.98 13.87 11.30
N SER A 75 -14.06 13.43 10.44
CA SER A 75 -13.51 14.27 9.40
C SER A 75 -14.57 14.63 8.37
N THR A 76 -14.53 15.88 7.88
CA THR A 76 -15.36 16.34 6.77
C THR A 76 -14.64 16.21 5.42
N ASP A 77 -13.41 15.67 5.40
CA ASP A 77 -12.66 15.45 4.17
C ASP A 77 -13.12 14.15 3.51
N GLU A 78 -14.04 14.28 2.55
CA GLU A 78 -14.61 13.13 1.83
C GLU A 78 -13.65 12.53 0.80
N TRP A 79 -12.58 13.24 0.40
CA TRP A 79 -11.69 12.81 -0.67
C TRP A 79 -10.63 11.84 -0.15
N ASP A 80 -10.03 12.15 1.00
CA ASP A 80 -8.98 11.32 1.59
C ASP A 80 -9.52 10.27 2.59
N LYS A 81 -10.73 10.45 3.13
CA LYS A 81 -11.33 9.55 4.14
C LYS A 81 -11.24 8.06 3.77
N PRO A 82 -11.62 7.61 2.55
CA PRO A 82 -11.53 6.18 2.21
C PRO A 82 -10.11 5.62 2.27
N LYS A 83 -9.12 6.42 1.88
CA LYS A 83 -7.70 6.04 1.90
C LYS A 83 -7.16 6.00 3.33
N GLU A 84 -7.65 6.87 4.21
CA GLU A 84 -7.28 6.86 5.63
C GLU A 84 -7.90 5.67 6.35
N LEU A 85 -9.17 5.38 6.09
CA LEU A 85 -9.85 4.18 6.58
C LEU A 85 -9.12 2.90 6.14
N SER A 86 -8.66 2.81 4.88
CA SER A 86 -7.93 1.63 4.40
C SER A 86 -6.58 1.43 5.09
N LYS A 87 -5.89 2.51 5.47
CA LYS A 87 -4.66 2.44 6.27
C LYS A 87 -4.94 1.96 7.70
N ILE A 88 -5.97 2.51 8.34
CA ILE A 88 -6.40 2.09 9.68
C ILE A 88 -6.76 0.60 9.66
N ALA A 89 -7.50 0.14 8.65
CA ALA A 89 -7.80 -1.28 8.49
C ALA A 89 -6.55 -2.15 8.32
N SER A 90 -5.54 -1.69 7.57
CA SER A 90 -4.25 -2.39 7.48
C SER A 90 -3.62 -2.55 8.87
N SER A 91 -3.63 -1.50 9.68
CA SER A 91 -3.08 -1.56 11.05
C SER A 91 -3.87 -2.49 11.97
N TYR A 92 -5.21 -2.52 11.89
CA TYR A 92 -6.02 -3.51 12.61
C TYR A 92 -5.65 -4.94 12.21
N ALA A 93 -5.41 -5.19 10.91
CA ALA A 93 -5.00 -6.52 10.45
C ALA A 93 -3.57 -6.89 10.88
N GLU A 94 -2.66 -5.92 11.00
CA GLU A 94 -1.30 -6.12 11.52
C GLU A 94 -1.30 -6.58 12.99
N VAL A 95 -2.28 -6.15 13.79
CA VAL A 95 -2.50 -6.62 15.16
C VAL A 95 -3.47 -7.80 15.26
N GLY A 96 -3.76 -8.48 14.14
CA GLY A 96 -4.56 -9.71 14.14
C GLY A 96 -6.09 -9.50 14.21
N GLN A 97 -6.57 -8.25 14.25
CA GLN A 97 -8.01 -7.94 14.26
C GLN A 97 -8.59 -7.90 12.84
N TYR A 98 -8.59 -9.06 12.17
CA TYR A 98 -8.96 -9.17 10.76
C TYR A 98 -10.43 -8.85 10.48
N GLU A 99 -11.36 -9.22 11.37
CA GLU A 99 -12.78 -8.89 11.24
C GLU A 99 -13.00 -7.38 11.29
N LYS A 100 -12.33 -6.69 12.23
CA LYS A 100 -12.43 -5.24 12.34
C LYS A 100 -11.82 -4.53 11.15
N ALA A 101 -10.66 -4.98 10.68
CA ALA A 101 -10.05 -4.51 9.45
C ALA A 101 -10.99 -4.66 8.26
N PHE A 102 -11.67 -5.79 8.15
CA PHE A 102 -12.63 -6.04 7.09
C PHE A 102 -13.86 -5.12 7.14
N GLU A 103 -14.43 -4.89 8.33
CA GLU A 103 -15.54 -3.95 8.52
C GLU A 103 -15.14 -2.54 8.05
N ILE A 104 -13.96 -2.07 8.47
CA ILE A 104 -13.44 -0.74 8.13
C ILE A 104 -13.17 -0.64 6.63
N LEU A 105 -12.61 -1.67 5.98
CA LEU A 105 -12.42 -1.67 4.52
C LEU A 105 -13.75 -1.69 3.76
N SER A 106 -14.75 -2.41 4.27
CA SER A 106 -16.09 -2.42 3.69
C SER A 106 -16.68 -1.00 3.74
N HIS A 107 -16.55 -0.33 4.88
CA HIS A 107 -16.96 1.08 5.00
C HIS A 107 -16.17 1.99 4.06
N ALA A 108 -14.84 1.87 4.01
CA ALA A 108 -13.98 2.63 3.10
C ALA A 108 -14.39 2.45 1.64
N THR A 109 -14.80 1.24 1.25
CA THR A 109 -15.26 0.94 -0.10
C THR A 109 -16.55 1.71 -0.42
N GLU A 110 -17.49 1.77 0.52
CA GLU A 110 -18.73 2.53 0.35
C GLU A 110 -18.48 4.04 0.31
N GLU A 111 -17.55 4.56 1.12
CA GLU A 111 -17.16 5.98 1.04
C GLU A 111 -16.48 6.31 -0.30
N ALA A 112 -15.56 5.46 -0.78
CA ALA A 112 -14.89 5.65 -2.07
C ALA A 112 -15.88 5.70 -3.23
N LYS A 113 -16.95 4.88 -3.20
CA LYS A 113 -18.00 4.88 -4.23
C LYS A 113 -18.74 6.21 -4.36
N LYS A 114 -18.82 7.00 -3.27
CA LYS A 114 -19.49 8.31 -3.27
C LYS A 114 -18.65 9.41 -3.92
N ILE A 115 -17.35 9.20 -4.09
CA ILE A 115 -16.46 10.20 -4.71
C ILE A 115 -16.80 10.35 -6.20
N HIS A 116 -17.19 11.55 -6.60
CA HIS A 116 -17.55 11.86 -8.00
C HIS A 116 -16.34 12.15 -8.89
N VAL A 117 -15.19 12.53 -8.32
CA VAL A 117 -13.96 12.76 -9.07
C VAL A 117 -13.29 11.42 -9.35
N ILE A 118 -13.28 11.00 -10.62
CA ILE A 118 -12.84 9.67 -11.05
C ILE A 118 -11.41 9.36 -10.60
N ASP A 119 -10.49 10.31 -10.73
CA ASP A 119 -9.08 10.08 -10.38
C ASP A 119 -8.90 9.85 -8.87
N ILE A 120 -9.52 10.69 -8.05
CA ILE A 120 -9.49 10.56 -6.58
C ILE A 120 -10.14 9.25 -6.14
N ARG A 121 -11.31 8.92 -6.71
CA ARG A 121 -11.99 7.64 -6.44
C ARG A 121 -11.10 6.47 -6.82
N SER A 122 -10.44 6.52 -7.97
CA SER A 122 -9.61 5.44 -8.47
C SER A 122 -8.39 5.22 -7.58
N ASP A 123 -7.77 6.30 -7.10
CA ASP A 123 -6.66 6.24 -6.16
C ASP A 123 -7.06 5.65 -4.82
N ALA A 124 -8.24 6.02 -4.28
CA ALA A 124 -8.77 5.42 -3.07
C ALA A 124 -9.06 3.92 -3.24
N LEU A 125 -9.75 3.55 -4.32
CA LEU A 125 -10.11 2.15 -4.60
C LEU A 125 -8.88 1.27 -4.84
N LYS A 126 -7.83 1.81 -5.47
CA LYS A 126 -6.54 1.13 -5.63
C LYS A 126 -5.96 0.72 -4.27
N GLU A 127 -5.88 1.65 -3.33
CA GLU A 127 -5.36 1.38 -1.97
C GLU A 127 -6.23 0.35 -1.24
N ILE A 128 -7.55 0.47 -1.34
CA ILE A 128 -8.51 -0.47 -0.74
C ILE A 128 -8.33 -1.89 -1.31
N VAL A 129 -8.16 -2.02 -2.63
CA VAL A 129 -7.90 -3.30 -3.31
C VAL A 129 -6.61 -3.94 -2.80
N ILE A 130 -5.52 -3.17 -2.70
CA ILE A 130 -4.25 -3.64 -2.16
C ILE A 130 -4.44 -4.14 -0.72
N THR A 131 -5.12 -3.37 0.14
CA THR A 131 -5.32 -3.76 1.54
C THR A 131 -6.18 -5.01 1.65
N TYR A 132 -7.29 -5.13 0.91
CA TYR A 132 -8.09 -6.37 0.88
C TYR A 132 -7.24 -7.59 0.51
N ILE A 133 -6.33 -7.47 -0.46
CA ILE A 133 -5.43 -8.57 -0.85
C ILE A 133 -4.45 -8.91 0.27
N LYS A 134 -3.84 -7.90 0.91
CA LYS A 134 -2.91 -8.08 2.03
C LYS A 134 -3.55 -8.83 3.19
N ILE A 135 -4.82 -8.54 3.50
CA ILE A 135 -5.56 -9.19 4.58
C ILE A 135 -6.26 -10.50 4.15
N GLY A 136 -5.98 -11.02 2.95
CA GLY A 136 -6.52 -12.29 2.46
C GLY A 136 -7.96 -12.25 1.92
N ARG A 137 -8.58 -11.08 1.86
CA ARG A 137 -9.95 -10.84 1.35
C ARG A 137 -9.97 -10.66 -0.17
N TYR A 138 -9.52 -11.71 -0.86
CA TYR A 138 -9.33 -11.68 -2.32
C TYR A 138 -10.63 -11.54 -3.10
N LYS A 139 -11.75 -12.01 -2.56
CA LYS A 139 -13.04 -11.94 -3.27
C LYS A 139 -13.47 -10.49 -3.42
N GLU A 140 -13.38 -9.74 -2.34
CA GLU A 140 -13.79 -8.34 -2.23
C GLU A 140 -12.89 -7.44 -3.09
N ALA A 141 -11.57 -7.68 -3.08
CA ALA A 141 -10.65 -7.03 -4.01
C ALA A 141 -11.03 -7.29 -5.49
N LEU A 142 -11.33 -8.54 -5.84
CA LEU A 142 -11.69 -8.92 -7.21
C LEU A 142 -13.07 -8.37 -7.61
N ASP A 143 -14.00 -8.21 -6.69
CA ASP A 143 -15.32 -7.63 -6.96
C ASP A 143 -15.19 -6.14 -7.33
N ILE A 144 -14.28 -5.40 -6.68
CA ILE A 144 -13.94 -4.02 -7.08
C ILE A 144 -13.30 -4.02 -8.47
N ILE A 145 -12.29 -4.86 -8.70
CA ILE A 145 -11.56 -4.92 -9.98
C ILE A 145 -12.49 -5.30 -11.16
N LYS A 146 -13.51 -6.14 -10.93
CA LYS A 146 -14.45 -6.55 -11.99
C LYS A 146 -15.50 -5.49 -12.29
N ASN A 147 -15.69 -4.50 -11.42
CA ASN A 147 -16.69 -3.46 -11.65
C ASN A 147 -16.17 -2.45 -12.68
N LYS A 148 -16.78 -2.47 -13.87
CA LYS A 148 -16.39 -1.63 -15.01
C LYS A 148 -16.55 -0.12 -14.78
N GLU A 149 -17.46 0.30 -13.92
CA GLU A 149 -17.70 1.74 -13.64
C GLU A 149 -16.64 2.34 -12.72
N MET A 150 -15.98 1.47 -11.95
CA MET A 150 -15.02 1.86 -10.92
C MET A 150 -13.58 1.53 -11.30
N CYS A 151 -13.37 0.57 -12.19
CA CYS A 151 -12.06 0.01 -12.46
C CYS A 151 -11.40 0.66 -13.69
N ASN A 152 -10.14 1.05 -13.53
CA ASN A 152 -9.24 1.47 -14.58
C ASN A 152 -7.98 0.59 -14.58
N ASP A 153 -7.13 0.74 -15.60
CA ASP A 153 -5.91 -0.07 -15.72
C ASP A 153 -4.99 0.04 -14.50
N LEU A 154 -4.97 1.18 -13.80
CA LEU A 154 -4.17 1.36 -12.59
C LEU A 154 -4.65 0.41 -11.46
N ILE A 155 -5.95 0.35 -11.19
CA ILE A 155 -6.51 -0.55 -10.17
C ILE A 155 -6.27 -2.02 -10.54
N ILE A 156 -6.43 -2.39 -11.82
CA ILE A 156 -6.16 -3.75 -12.30
C ILE A 156 -4.69 -4.11 -12.09
N THR A 157 -3.78 -3.20 -12.44
CA THR A 157 -2.33 -3.37 -12.35
C THR A 157 -1.89 -3.61 -10.91
N GLU A 158 -2.28 -2.72 -10.01
CA GLU A 158 -1.90 -2.79 -8.60
C GLU A 158 -2.52 -4.01 -7.90
N GLY A 159 -3.79 -4.31 -8.21
CA GLY A 159 -4.44 -5.53 -7.73
C GLY A 159 -3.73 -6.80 -8.23
N ALA A 160 -3.26 -6.81 -9.48
CA ALA A 160 -2.51 -7.94 -10.02
C ALA A 160 -1.13 -8.09 -9.37
N ILE A 161 -0.41 -6.99 -9.16
CA ILE A 161 0.89 -6.99 -8.47
C ILE A 161 0.72 -7.52 -7.05
N ALA A 162 -0.22 -6.97 -6.28
CA ALA A 162 -0.50 -7.41 -4.92
C ALA A 162 -0.91 -8.90 -4.86
N LEU A 163 -1.69 -9.40 -5.84
CA LEU A 163 -2.01 -10.83 -5.94
C LEU A 163 -0.77 -11.68 -6.22
N ALA A 164 0.16 -11.22 -7.05
CA ALA A 164 1.41 -11.95 -7.33
C ALA A 164 2.27 -12.05 -6.06
N GLU A 165 2.42 -10.94 -5.33
CA GLU A 165 3.14 -10.86 -4.06
C GLU A 165 2.50 -11.75 -2.98
N ALA A 166 1.18 -11.83 -2.95
CA ALA A 166 0.43 -12.76 -2.08
C ALA A 166 0.46 -14.22 -2.56
N GLY A 167 1.28 -14.56 -3.57
CA GLY A 167 1.42 -15.91 -4.12
C GLY A 167 0.24 -16.39 -4.96
N LYS A 168 -0.75 -15.54 -5.24
CA LYS A 168 -1.90 -15.83 -6.13
C LYS A 168 -1.55 -15.62 -7.60
N ILE A 169 -0.41 -16.18 -8.00
CA ILE A 169 0.23 -15.99 -9.32
C ILE A 169 -0.73 -16.19 -10.49
N LYS A 170 -1.55 -17.25 -10.49
CA LYS A 170 -2.51 -17.50 -11.59
C LYS A 170 -3.54 -16.38 -11.73
N ARG A 171 -4.11 -15.91 -10.62
CA ARG A 171 -5.09 -14.81 -10.62
C ARG A 171 -4.46 -13.48 -11.04
N SER A 172 -3.23 -13.23 -10.59
CA SER A 172 -2.45 -12.07 -11.05
C SER A 172 -2.28 -12.08 -12.57
N GLN A 173 -1.86 -13.20 -13.14
CA GLN A 173 -1.70 -13.35 -14.58
C GLN A 173 -3.01 -13.10 -15.35
N GLU A 174 -4.14 -13.64 -14.87
CA GLU A 174 -5.46 -13.39 -15.47
C GLU A 174 -5.88 -11.91 -15.47
N LEU A 175 -5.48 -11.15 -14.45
CA LEU A 175 -5.73 -9.71 -14.40
C LEU A 175 -4.79 -8.94 -15.33
N ILE A 176 -3.52 -9.32 -15.39
CA ILE A 176 -2.52 -8.67 -16.25
C ILE A 176 -2.92 -8.71 -17.72
N GLU A 177 -3.57 -9.80 -18.15
CA GLU A 177 -4.06 -9.89 -19.53
C GLU A 177 -5.14 -8.87 -19.88
N LYS A 178 -5.84 -8.32 -18.88
CA LYS A 178 -6.91 -7.32 -19.05
C LYS A 178 -6.40 -5.88 -19.08
N ILE A 179 -5.14 -5.63 -18.73
CA ILE A 179 -4.55 -4.30 -18.72
C ILE A 179 -4.37 -3.84 -20.17
N LEU A 180 -4.96 -2.71 -20.54
CA LEU A 180 -4.85 -2.16 -21.90
C LEU A 180 -3.62 -1.27 -22.06
N ASN A 181 -3.29 -0.49 -21.04
CA ASN A 181 -2.08 0.33 -21.00
C ASN A 181 -0.82 -0.54 -21.01
N ILE A 182 -0.06 -0.46 -22.10
CA ILE A 182 1.11 -1.31 -22.33
C ILE A 182 2.20 -1.10 -21.28
N PHE A 183 2.42 0.14 -20.83
CA PHE A 183 3.42 0.44 -19.81
C PHE A 183 3.06 -0.22 -18.48
N LEU A 184 1.81 -0.06 -18.04
CA LEU A 184 1.31 -0.69 -16.82
C LEU A 184 1.31 -2.23 -16.93
N LYS A 185 0.95 -2.76 -18.11
CA LYS A 185 1.00 -4.21 -18.38
C LYS A 185 2.44 -4.74 -18.27
N ALA A 186 3.41 -4.03 -18.84
CA ALA A 186 4.81 -4.41 -18.79
C ALA A 186 5.38 -4.36 -17.36
N GLU A 187 5.01 -3.35 -16.58
CA GLU A 187 5.34 -3.25 -15.16
C GLU A 187 4.78 -4.46 -14.39
N ALA A 188 3.49 -4.75 -14.55
CA ALA A 188 2.83 -5.86 -13.88
C ALA A 188 3.43 -7.23 -14.26
N LEU A 189 3.74 -7.45 -15.55
CA LEU A 189 4.42 -8.66 -16.01
C LEU A 189 5.81 -8.81 -15.39
N SER A 190 6.54 -7.71 -15.23
CA SER A 190 7.86 -7.72 -14.61
C SER A 190 7.79 -8.12 -13.13
N LYS A 191 6.80 -7.58 -12.39
CA LYS A 191 6.52 -7.98 -11.00
C LYS A 191 6.07 -9.44 -10.90
N LEU A 192 5.22 -9.90 -11.81
CA LEU A 192 4.79 -11.29 -11.89
C LEU A 192 5.99 -12.25 -12.10
N ALA A 193 6.96 -11.88 -12.94
CA ALA A 193 8.17 -12.67 -13.15
C ALA A 193 9.03 -12.79 -11.87
N ILE A 194 9.09 -11.72 -11.05
CA ILE A 194 9.73 -11.77 -9.73
C ILE A 194 9.02 -12.80 -8.83
N SER A 195 7.68 -12.78 -8.78
CA SER A 195 6.91 -13.74 -7.99
C SER A 195 7.08 -15.18 -8.48
N TYR A 196 7.16 -15.42 -9.80
CA TYR A 196 7.49 -16.74 -10.34
C TYR A 196 8.89 -17.22 -9.93
N THR A 197 9.88 -16.31 -9.91
CA THR A 197 11.24 -16.62 -9.45
C THR A 197 11.25 -17.00 -7.97
N GLN A 198 10.53 -16.25 -7.13
CA GLN A 198 10.36 -16.54 -5.71
C GLN A 198 9.66 -17.89 -5.47
N ALA A 199 8.73 -18.26 -6.35
CA ALA A 199 8.07 -19.57 -6.34
C ALA A 199 8.91 -20.72 -6.97
N GLY A 200 10.18 -20.47 -7.31
CA GLY A 200 11.09 -21.46 -7.89
C GLY A 200 10.85 -21.80 -9.38
N GLN A 201 9.92 -21.11 -10.04
CA GLN A 201 9.55 -21.33 -11.45
C GLN A 201 10.34 -20.40 -12.38
N LYS A 202 11.66 -20.58 -12.43
CA LYS A 202 12.58 -19.69 -13.16
C LYS A 202 12.31 -19.66 -14.66
N GLU A 203 11.95 -20.80 -15.26
CA GLU A 203 11.69 -20.92 -16.69
C GLU A 203 10.49 -20.05 -17.10
N LYS A 204 9.42 -20.06 -16.29
CA LYS A 204 8.25 -19.20 -16.53
C LYS A 204 8.56 -17.72 -16.32
N ALA A 205 9.38 -17.39 -15.32
CA ALA A 205 9.82 -16.02 -15.10
C ALA A 205 10.57 -15.49 -16.35
N LEU A 206 11.50 -16.29 -16.90
CA LEU A 206 12.22 -15.94 -18.12
C LEU A 206 11.28 -15.80 -19.32
N GLU A 207 10.33 -16.73 -19.50
CA GLU A 207 9.34 -16.65 -20.57
C GLU A 207 8.53 -15.34 -20.50
N ILE A 208 8.08 -14.95 -19.32
CA ILE A 208 7.34 -13.71 -19.10
C ILE A 208 8.21 -12.50 -19.41
N LEU A 209 9.45 -12.45 -18.92
CA LEU A 209 10.36 -11.34 -19.21
C LEU A 209 10.65 -11.20 -20.71
N SER A 210 10.85 -12.31 -21.42
CA SER A 210 11.02 -12.29 -22.88
C SER A 210 9.79 -11.72 -23.58
N LYS A 211 8.58 -12.11 -23.18
CA LYS A 211 7.33 -11.54 -23.71
C LYS A 211 7.21 -10.05 -23.41
N THR A 212 7.60 -9.61 -22.22
CA THR A 212 7.57 -8.20 -21.82
C THR A 212 8.52 -7.36 -22.66
N ILE A 213 9.74 -7.84 -22.93
CA ILE A 213 10.71 -7.15 -23.79
C ILE A 213 10.13 -6.96 -25.20
N ILE A 214 9.59 -8.03 -25.80
CA ILE A 214 8.98 -7.97 -27.13
C ILE A 214 7.80 -6.99 -27.15
N LEU A 215 7.00 -6.94 -26.08
CA LEU A 215 5.89 -5.99 -25.95
C LEU A 215 6.37 -4.53 -25.95
N ILE A 216 7.43 -4.23 -25.18
CA ILE A 216 8.03 -2.88 -25.10
C ILE A 216 8.68 -2.51 -26.44
N GLU A 217 9.41 -3.42 -27.07
CA GLU A 217 10.03 -3.19 -28.38
C GLU A 217 9.00 -2.83 -29.45
N LYS A 218 7.89 -3.57 -29.51
CA LYS A 218 6.78 -3.25 -30.43
C LYS A 218 6.20 -1.87 -30.16
N MET A 219 6.04 -1.51 -28.89
CA MET A 219 5.53 -0.19 -28.51
C MET A 219 6.48 0.93 -28.93
N ASN A 220 7.80 0.77 -28.73
CA ASN A 220 8.79 1.76 -29.16
C ASN A 220 8.75 1.97 -30.67
N VAL A 221 8.63 0.90 -31.46
CA VAL A 221 8.49 0.99 -32.93
C VAL A 221 7.24 1.78 -33.33
N GLU A 222 6.11 1.60 -32.64
CA GLU A 222 4.89 2.37 -32.92
C GLU A 222 5.00 3.84 -32.49
N ILE A 223 5.73 4.13 -31.40
CA ILE A 223 6.04 5.50 -30.98
C ILE A 223 6.90 6.19 -32.04
N ASP A 224 7.98 5.54 -32.50
CA ASP A 224 8.88 6.08 -33.52
C ASP A 224 8.12 6.43 -34.81
N LYS A 225 7.20 5.56 -35.25
CA LYS A 225 6.32 5.82 -36.41
C LYS A 225 5.41 7.02 -36.18
N ALA A 226 4.83 7.15 -34.98
CA ALA A 226 3.97 8.28 -34.65
C ALA A 226 4.75 9.61 -34.65
N GLU A 227 5.99 9.60 -34.18
CA GLU A 227 6.90 10.76 -34.23
C GLU A 227 7.26 11.16 -35.66
N GLU A 228 7.53 10.18 -36.53
CA GLU A 228 7.82 10.44 -37.94
C GLU A 228 6.60 11.09 -38.63
N LEU A 229 5.41 10.54 -38.44
CA LEU A 229 4.17 11.09 -38.99
C LEU A 229 3.85 12.49 -38.45
N TYR A 230 4.10 12.73 -37.16
CA TYR A 230 3.94 14.06 -36.55
C TYR A 230 4.94 15.05 -37.15
N SER A 231 6.20 14.65 -37.33
CA SER A 231 7.26 15.49 -37.90
C SER A 231 6.95 15.89 -39.35
N GLN A 232 6.32 14.99 -40.11
CA GLN A 232 5.90 15.27 -41.49
C GLN A 232 4.73 16.24 -41.59
N ASN A 233 3.76 16.19 -40.64
CA ASN A 233 2.55 17.01 -40.69
C ASN A 233 2.08 17.46 -39.28
N PRO A 234 2.83 18.34 -38.59
CA PRO A 234 2.53 18.68 -37.19
C PRO A 234 1.20 19.40 -37.00
N SER A 235 0.75 20.16 -38.00
CA SER A 235 -0.54 20.85 -38.00
C SER A 235 -1.77 19.91 -37.99
N ASN A 236 -1.59 18.63 -38.32
CA ASN A 236 -2.68 17.65 -38.31
C ASN A 236 -2.95 17.06 -36.92
N TYR A 237 -2.12 17.37 -35.92
CA TYR A 237 -2.20 16.77 -34.60
C TYR A 237 -2.40 17.85 -33.53
N LYS A 238 -3.40 17.62 -32.65
CA LYS A 238 -3.72 18.53 -31.53
C LYS A 238 -2.70 18.44 -30.38
N TYR A 239 -1.93 17.36 -30.32
CA TYR A 239 -0.93 17.07 -29.29
C TYR A 239 0.31 16.44 -29.91
N SER A 240 1.48 16.69 -29.33
CA SER A 240 2.74 16.01 -29.67
C SER A 240 2.69 14.55 -29.19
N PRO A 241 3.33 13.60 -29.91
CA PRO A 241 3.58 12.26 -29.39
C PRO A 241 4.37 12.31 -28.07
N ALA A 242 4.15 11.31 -27.20
CA ALA A 242 4.81 11.19 -25.91
C ALA A 242 6.31 10.92 -26.09
N SER A 243 7.17 11.66 -25.39
CA SER A 243 8.62 11.56 -25.54
C SER A 243 9.16 10.16 -25.22
N PRO A 244 10.15 9.66 -25.98
CA PRO A 244 10.68 8.33 -25.78
C PRO A 244 11.40 8.23 -24.43
N ILE A 245 11.22 7.09 -23.76
CA ILE A 245 12.16 6.64 -22.73
C ILE A 245 13.47 6.38 -23.49
N LYS A 246 14.39 7.35 -23.49
CA LYS A 246 15.72 7.17 -24.09
C LYS A 246 16.30 5.88 -23.50
N SER A 247 16.41 4.85 -24.33
CA SER A 247 17.06 3.60 -23.95
C SER A 247 18.45 3.95 -23.44
N ALA A 248 18.71 3.70 -22.15
CA ALA A 248 20.05 3.72 -21.63
C ALA A 248 20.83 2.64 -22.41
N LYS A 249 21.76 3.10 -23.26
CA LYS A 249 22.71 2.23 -23.97
C LYS A 249 23.69 1.61 -22.99
#